data_AF-A0AAV3GWW3-F1
#
_entry.id   AF-A0AAV3GWW3-F1
#
_cell.length_a   1.000
_cell.length_b   1.000
_cell.length_c   1.000
_cell.angle_alpha   90.00
_cell.angle_beta   90.00
_cell.angle_gamma   90.00
#
_symmetry.space_group_name_H-M   'P 1'
#
loop_
_entity.id
_entity.type
_entity.pdbx_description
1 polymer ?
#
loop_
_entity_poly.entity_id
_entity_poly.type
_entity_poly.pdbx_seq_one_letter_code
_entity_poly.pdbx_strand_id
1 'polypeptide(L)' 'MKQGIADIKIIKEILEKSTANAIAFGTGINLSTVKKLKSGERAEEKLNLADAIKITEFGMKNMPTKIEIWK' A
#
# COMPACT_ATOMS: atom_id res chain seq x y z
N MET A 1 7.15 5.10 -14.70
CA MET A 1 6.67 4.94 -13.30
C MET A 1 7.86 5.07 -12.38
N LYS A 2 7.78 5.84 -11.29
CA LYS A 2 8.89 5.94 -10.32
C LYS A 2 8.91 4.65 -9.48
N GLN A 3 9.74 3.69 -9.86
CA GLN A 3 9.95 2.45 -9.10
C GLN A 3 10.86 2.72 -7.90
N GLY A 4 10.70 1.95 -6.83
CA GLY A 4 11.58 2.07 -5.65
C GLY A 4 11.28 3.25 -4.72
N ILE A 5 10.08 3.84 -4.79
CA ILE A 5 9.65 4.90 -3.88
C ILE A 5 8.65 4.33 -2.87
N ALA A 6 8.88 4.60 -1.59
CA ALA A 6 7.90 4.42 -0.53
C ALA A 6 7.12 5.73 -0.33
N ASP A 7 5.80 5.67 -0.53
CA ASP A 7 4.90 6.80 -0.30
C ASP A 7 3.90 6.44 0.81
N ILE A 8 4.05 7.08 1.96
CA ILE A 8 3.23 6.83 3.15
C ILE A 8 1.75 7.15 2.92
N LYS A 9 1.41 8.11 2.05
CA LYS A 9 0.01 8.47 1.77
C LYS A 9 -0.65 7.37 0.96
N ILE A 10 0.04 6.86 -0.06
CA ILE A 10 -0.44 5.73 -0.87
C ILE A 10 -0.59 4.48 -0.01
N ILE A 11 0.38 4.21 0.88
CA ILE A 11 0.31 3.08 1.82
C ILE A 11 -0.93 3.16 2.69
N LYS A 12 -1.18 4.31 3.33
CA LYS A 12 -2.36 4.53 4.18
C LYS A 12 -3.66 4.33 3.40
N GLU A 13 -3.76 4.96 2.23
CA GLU A 13 -4.96 4.87 1.40
C GLU A 13 -5.26 3.44 0.94
N ILE A 14 -4.23 2.66 0.60
CA ILE A 14 -4.39 1.24 0.26
C ILE A 14 -4.75 0.39 1.46
N LEU A 15 -4.11 0.64 2.61
CA LEU A 15 -4.46 -0.05 3.84
C LEU A 15 -5.90 0.23 4.25
N GLU A 16 -6.48 1.38 3.92
CA GLU A 16 -7.90 1.63 4.14
C GLU A 16 -8.79 0.94 3.09
N LYS A 17 -8.51 1.14 1.80
CA LYS A 17 -9.41 0.76 0.69
C LYS A 17 -9.33 -0.71 0.28
N SER A 18 -8.19 -1.37 0.46
CA SER A 18 -7.97 -2.74 -0.01
C SER A 18 -8.10 -3.77 1.11
N THR A 19 -8.52 -5.00 0.78
CA THR A 19 -8.55 -6.09 1.75
C THR A 19 -7.13 -6.56 2.08
N ALA A 20 -6.93 -7.09 3.29
CA ALA A 20 -5.62 -7.60 3.70
C ALA A 20 -5.13 -8.73 2.77
N ASN A 21 -6.05 -9.56 2.27
CA ASN A 21 -5.74 -10.64 1.34
C ASN A 21 -5.26 -10.11 -0.01
N ALA A 22 -5.91 -9.08 -0.57
CA ALA A 22 -5.52 -8.48 -1.84
C ALA A 22 -4.12 -7.86 -1.76
N ILE A 23 -3.84 -7.13 -0.68
CA ILE A 23 -2.52 -6.53 -0.45
C ILE A 23 -1.47 -7.62 -0.28
N ALA A 24 -1.72 -8.63 0.57
CA ALA A 24 -0.76 -9.71 0.81
C ALA A 24 -0.43 -10.48 -0.49
N PHE A 25 -1.45 -10.83 -1.28
CA PHE A 25 -1.27 -11.51 -2.56
C PHE A 25 -0.51 -10.63 -3.58
N GLY A 26 -0.88 -9.35 -3.69
CA GLY A 26 -0.29 -8.45 -4.69
C GLY A 26 1.10 -7.92 -4.33
N THR A 27 1.48 -7.93 -3.05
CA THR A 27 2.78 -7.42 -2.57
C THR A 27 3.76 -8.54 -2.18
N GLY A 28 3.26 -9.75 -1.94
CA GLY A 28 4.05 -10.85 -1.37
C GLY A 28 4.38 -10.66 0.13
N ILE A 29 3.77 -9.68 0.80
CA ILE A 29 3.92 -9.47 2.23
C ILE A 29 3.04 -10.48 2.99
N ASN A 30 3.53 -10.97 4.12
CA ASN A 30 2.78 -11.90 4.95
C ASN A 30 1.42 -11.30 5.37
N LEU A 31 0.34 -12.06 5.19
CA LEU A 31 -1.01 -11.66 5.54
C LEU A 31 -1.13 -11.20 6.99
N SER A 32 -0.43 -11.84 7.93
CA SER A 32 -0.41 -11.43 9.34
C SER A 32 0.14 -10.01 9.50
N THR A 33 1.24 -9.70 8.79
CA THR A 33 1.84 -8.37 8.79
C THR A 33 0.87 -7.32 8.24
N VAL A 34 0.21 -7.61 7.12
CA VAL A 34 -0.78 -6.70 6.53
C VAL A 34 -1.96 -6.47 7.48
N LYS A 35 -2.45 -7.53 8.14
CA LYS A 35 -3.53 -7.39 9.14
C LYS A 35 -3.12 -6.49 10.30
N LYS A 36 -1.88 -6.62 10.80
CA LYS A 36 -1.35 -5.77 11.87
C LYS A 36 -1.20 -4.30 11.47
N LEU A 37 -0.87 -4.04 10.21
CA LEU A 37 -0.83 -2.67 9.68
C LEU A 37 -2.24 -2.08 9.61
N LYS A 38 -3.21 -2.84 9.10
CA LYS A 38 -4.61 -2.40 9.03
C LYS A 38 -5.25 -2.20 10.41
N SER A 39 -4.89 -3.01 11.40
CA SER A 39 -5.42 -2.88 12.77
C SER A 39 -4.76 -1.78 13.58
N GLY A 40 -3.66 -1.18 13.08
CA GLY A 40 -2.86 -0.22 13.83
C GLY A 40 -1.98 -0.83 14.93
N GLU A 41 -1.99 -2.16 15.11
CA GLU A 41 -1.06 -2.86 16.02
C GLU A 41 0.40 -2.60 15.61
N ARG A 42 0.63 -2.42 14.30
CA ARG A 42 1.91 -2.02 13.73
C ARG A 42 1.79 -0.68 13.01
N ALA A 43 2.62 0.28 13.40
CA ALA A 43 2.73 1.55 12.70
C ALA A 43 3.36 1.37 11.30
N GLU A 44 2.81 2.06 10.29
CA GLU A 44 3.33 2.02 8.92
C GLU A 44 4.74 2.62 8.80
N GLU A 45 5.08 3.54 9.70
CA GLU A 45 6.40 4.17 9.80
C GLU A 45 7.50 3.20 10.23
N LYS A 46 7.11 2.09 10.87
CA LYS A 46 8.03 1.00 11.29
C LYS A 46 8.08 -0.14 10.28
N LEU A 47 7.54 0.07 9.08
CA LEU A 47 7.68 -0.86 7.98
C LEU A 47 9.10 -0.76 7.40
N ASN A 48 9.69 -1.88 7.01
CA ASN A 48 10.96 -1.80 6.30
C ASN A 48 10.74 -1.16 4.92
N LEU A 49 11.80 -0.55 4.38
CA LEU A 49 11.72 0.20 3.12
C LEU A 49 11.26 -0.68 1.95
N ALA A 50 11.67 -1.96 1.92
CA ALA A 50 11.31 -2.89 0.85
C ALA A 50 9.80 -3.19 0.82
N ASP A 51 9.20 -3.45 1.98
CA ASP A 51 7.77 -3.69 2.12
C ASP A 51 6.97 -2.42 1.85
N ALA A 52 7.51 -1.25 2.25
CA ALA A 52 6.87 0.03 1.98
C ALA A 52 6.79 0.30 0.47
N ILE A 53 7.90 0.08 -0.25
CA ILE A 53 7.94 0.17 -1.72
C ILE A 53 6.93 -0.78 -2.35
N LYS A 54 6.87 -2.04 -1.91
CA LYS A 54 5.92 -3.03 -2.46
C LYS A 54 4.46 -2.60 -2.29
N ILE A 55 4.09 -2.10 -1.12
CA ILE A 55 2.71 -1.63 -0.88
C ILE A 55 2.42 -0.38 -1.73
N THR A 56 3.37 0.55 -1.83
CA THR A 56 3.23 1.72 -2.70
C THR A 56 3.04 1.31 -4.16
N GLU A 57 3.86 0.39 -4.67
CA GLU A 57 3.76 -0.11 -6.05
C GLU A 57 2.44 -0.84 -6.31
N PHE A 58 1.97 -1.63 -5.34
CA PHE A 58 0.63 -2.23 -5.39
C PHE A 58 -0.44 -1.15 -5.45
N GLY A 59 -0.31 -0.08 -4.64
CA GLY A 59 -1.24 1.03 -4.67
C GLY A 59 -1.26 1.78 -5.98
N MET A 60 -0.10 2.11 -6.54
CA MET A 60 0.00 2.79 -7.83
C MET A 60 -0.61 1.97 -8.99
N LYS A 61 -0.59 0.64 -8.90
CA LYS A 61 -1.21 -0.24 -9.91
C LYS A 61 -2.72 -0.40 -9.75
N ASN A 62 -3.24 -0.31 -8.52
CA ASN A 62 -4.63 -0.63 -8.19
C ASN A 62 -5.47 0.60 -7.81
N MET A 63 -4.86 1.77 -7.65
CA MET A 63 -5.60 3.02 -7.48
C MET A 63 -6.26 3.40 -8.80
N PRO A 64 -7.56 3.77 -8.80
CA PRO A 64 -8.19 4.31 -9.99
C PRO A 64 -7.43 5.56 -10.41
N THR A 65 -6.94 5.56 -11.65
CA THR A 65 -6.31 6.75 -12.24
C THR A 65 -7.29 7.91 -12.10
N LYS A 66 -6.93 8.92 -11.31
CA LYS A 66 -7.75 10.10 -11.14
C LYS A 66 -7.70 10.89 -12.45
N ILE A 67 -8.68 10.65 -13.34
CA ILE A 67 -8.84 11.43 -14.56
C ILE A 67 -9.47 12.76 -14.12
N GLU A 68 -8.63 13.77 -13.87
CA GLU A 68 -9.10 15.14 -13.72
C GLU A 68 -9.37 15.71 -15.11
N ILE A 69 -10.64 15.77 -15.50
CA ILE A 69 -11.08 16.50 -16.68
C ILE A 69 -11.08 17.98 -16.29
N TRP A 70 -10.10 18.73 -16.81
CA TRP A 70 -10.10 20.20 -16.70
C TRP A 70 -11.25 20.74 -17.55
N LYS A 71 -12.13 21.52 -16.94
CA LYS A 71 -13.28 22.15 -17.59
C LYS A 71 -13.08 23.66 -17.68
#